data_AF-A0A1G0CWA3-F1
#
_entry.id   AF-A0A1G0CWA3-F1
#
_cell.length_a   1.000
_cell.length_b   1.000
_cell.length_c   1.000
_cell.angle_alpha   90.00
_cell.angle_beta   90.00
_cell.angle_gamma   90.00
#
_symmetry.space_group_name_H-M   'P 1'
#
loop_
_entity.id
_entity.type
_entity.pdbx_description
1 polymer ?
#
loop_
_entity_poly.entity_id
_entity_poly.type
_entity_poly.pdbx_seq_one_letter_code
_entity_poly.pdbx_strand_id
1 'polypeptide(L)'
;MAHWRAVLPPEVLLDVPYEALVEDQEGWSRRIIEFTGLEWNERCLNFHETERRVGTPSNWQVRQKIYKTSKERWRNYEKFVGPLLPLLEQA
;
A
#
# COMPACT_ATOMS: atom_id res chain seq x y z
N MET A 1 7.48 10.02 8.30
CA MET A 1 8.31 8.80 8.22
C MET A 1 9.75 9.00 8.67
N ALA A 2 10.35 10.19 8.47
CA ALA A 2 11.73 10.47 8.87
C ALA A 2 12.07 10.11 10.33
N HIS A 3 11.20 10.49 11.29
CA HIS A 3 11.38 10.13 12.70
C HIS A 3 11.53 8.62 12.92
N TRP A 4 10.60 7.82 12.38
CA TRP A 4 10.61 6.36 12.56
C TRP A 4 11.82 5.70 11.91
N ARG A 5 12.26 6.17 10.73
CA ARG A 5 13.51 5.70 10.10
C ARG A 5 14.76 6.03 10.92
N ALA A 6 14.73 7.10 11.71
CA ALA A 6 15.85 7.52 12.53
C ALA A 6 15.94 6.76 13.86
N VAL A 7 14.80 6.36 14.43
CA VAL A 7 14.76 5.74 15.78
C VAL A 7 14.60 4.21 15.77
N LEU A 8 14.12 3.63 14.67
CA LEU A 8 13.98 2.18 14.53
C LEU A 8 15.15 1.58 13.75
N PRO A 9 15.56 0.33 14.06
CA PRO A 9 16.52 -0.38 13.23
C PRO A 9 16.01 -0.56 11.78
N PRO A 10 16.89 -0.50 10.77
CA PRO A 10 16.50 -0.63 9.36
C PRO A 10 15.69 -1.90 9.03
N GLU A 11 15.93 -2.98 9.76
CA GLU A 11 15.27 -4.28 9.60
C GLU A 11 13.87 -4.36 10.22
N VAL A 12 13.43 -3.36 10.97
CA VAL A 12 12.13 -3.37 11.67
C VAL A 12 11.03 -2.67 10.88
N LEU A 13 11.40 -1.77 9.96
CA LEU A 13 10.44 -0.98 9.18
C LEU A 13 10.65 -1.17 7.67
N LEU A 14 9.63 -1.70 6.99
CA LEU A 14 9.57 -1.74 5.54
C LEU A 14 8.61 -0.68 5.01
N ASP A 15 9.14 0.25 4.20
CA ASP A 15 8.32 1.17 3.43
C ASP A 15 7.79 0.49 2.18
N VAL A 16 6.46 0.47 2.03
CA VAL A 16 5.77 -0.10 0.86
C VAL A 16 5.11 1.04 0.08
N PRO A 17 5.69 1.50 -1.05
CA PRO A 17 5.10 2.53 -1.88
C PRO A 17 3.84 1.99 -2.55
N TYR A 18 2.69 2.59 -2.26
CA TYR A 18 1.40 2.14 -2.77
C TYR A 18 1.39 2.01 -4.30
N GLU A 19 1.86 3.04 -5.01
CA GLU A 19 1.89 3.04 -6.46
C GLU A 19 2.79 1.93 -7.00
N ALA A 20 3.95 1.68 -6.38
CA ALA A 20 4.87 0.65 -6.83
C ALA A 20 4.28 -0.77 -6.62
N LEU A 21 3.60 -1.01 -5.49
CA LEU A 21 2.90 -2.27 -5.23
C LEU A 21 1.75 -2.50 -6.22
N VAL A 22 1.00 -1.44 -6.56
CA VAL A 22 -0.10 -1.55 -7.52
C VAL A 22 0.40 -1.76 -8.95
N GLU A 23 1.61 -1.28 -9.29
CA GLU A 23 2.26 -1.56 -10.58
C GLU A 23 2.85 -2.98 -10.64
N ASP A 24 3.43 -3.47 -9.55
CA ASP A 24 4.05 -4.80 -9.43
C ASP A 24 3.62 -5.50 -8.12
N GLN A 25 2.45 -6.14 -8.17
CA GLN A 25 1.89 -6.84 -7.00
C GLN A 25 2.82 -7.95 -6.51
N GLU A 26 3.35 -8.77 -7.43
CA GLU A 26 4.10 -9.96 -7.06
C GLU A 26 5.44 -9.60 -6.43
N GLY A 27 6.21 -8.72 -7.07
CA GLY A 27 7.51 -8.28 -6.56
C GLY A 27 7.40 -7.68 -5.16
N TRP A 28 6.41 -6.80 -4.94
CA TRP A 28 6.20 -6.20 -3.62
C TRP A 28 5.64 -7.19 -2.60
N SER A 29 4.71 -8.07 -2.99
CA SER A 29 4.17 -9.09 -2.08
C SER A 29 5.27 -10.05 -1.60
N ARG A 30 6.15 -10.50 -2.50
CA ARG A 30 7.30 -11.36 -2.14
C ARG A 30 8.25 -10.64 -1.18
N ARG A 31 8.59 -9.38 -1.46
CA ARG A 31 9.43 -8.55 -0.57
C ARG A 31 8.83 -8.37 0.82
N ILE A 32 7.52 -8.16 0.92
CA ILE A 32 6.81 -8.04 2.20
C ILE A 32 6.88 -9.36 2.99
N ILE A 33 6.62 -10.49 2.33
CA ILE A 33 6.66 -11.80 2.98
C ILE A 33 8.09 -12.13 3.45
N GLU A 34 9.09 -11.92 2.59
CA GLU A 34 10.51 -12.09 2.93
C GLU A 34 10.91 -11.21 4.12
N PHE A 35 10.51 -9.93 4.12
CA PHE A 35 10.78 -9.01 5.22
C PHE A 35 10.18 -9.49 6.55
N THR A 36 9.03 -10.18 6.52
CA THR A 36 8.43 -10.75 7.73
C THR A 36 9.05 -12.08 8.18
N GLY A 37 10.02 -12.62 7.42
CA GLY A 37 10.66 -13.91 7.71
C GLY A 37 9.73 -15.11 7.50
N LEU A 38 8.66 -14.95 6.72
CA LEU A 38 7.69 -15.99 6.42
C LEU A 38 7.98 -16.67 5.07
N GLU A 39 7.53 -17.93 4.92
CA GLU A 39 7.60 -18.64 3.65
C GLU A 39 6.58 -18.09 2.64
N TRP A 40 6.96 -18.06 1.36
CA TRP A 40 6.10 -17.60 0.29
C TRP A 40 4.90 -18.52 0.06
N ASN A 41 3.72 -17.93 -0.20
CA ASN A 41 2.53 -18.66 -0.61
C ASN A 41 1.81 -17.92 -1.75
N GLU A 42 1.49 -18.62 -2.84
CA GLU A 42 0.79 -18.05 -4.00
C GLU A 42 -0.58 -17.43 -3.66
N ARG A 43 -1.20 -17.82 -2.53
CA ARG A 43 -2.43 -17.20 -2.03
C ARG A 43 -2.26 -15.71 -1.70
N CYS A 44 -1.05 -15.22 -1.50
CA CYS A 44 -0.76 -13.78 -1.38
C CYS A 44 -1.17 -13.00 -2.65
N LEU A 45 -1.06 -13.63 -3.84
CA LEU A 45 -1.51 -13.02 -5.10
C LEU A 45 -3.03 -13.10 -5.26
N ASN A 46 -3.64 -14.17 -4.74
CA ASN A 46 -5.07 -14.46 -4.81
C ASN A 46 -5.83 -14.03 -3.55
N PHE A 47 -5.42 -12.94 -2.89
CA PHE A 47 -6.03 -12.46 -1.64
C PHE A 47 -7.55 -12.22 -1.74
N HIS A 48 -8.03 -11.82 -2.92
CA HIS A 48 -9.43 -11.52 -3.22
C HIS A 48 -10.34 -12.75 -3.15
N GLU A 49 -9.79 -13.97 -3.18
CA GLU A 49 -10.51 -15.24 -3.05
C GLU A 49 -10.79 -15.60 -1.59
N THR A 50 -10.32 -14.80 -0.61
CA THR A 50 -10.57 -15.09 0.80
C THR A 50 -12.05 -14.99 1.17
N GLU A 51 -12.56 -16.02 1.86
CA GLU A 51 -13.94 -16.04 2.36
C GLU A 51 -14.12 -15.27 3.68
N ARG A 52 -13.02 -14.83 4.30
CA ARG A 52 -13.06 -14.10 5.57
C ARG A 52 -13.93 -12.85 5.45
N ARG A 53 -14.76 -12.60 6.48
CA ARG A 53 -15.57 -11.38 6.55
C ARG A 53 -14.65 -10.16 6.72
N VAL A 54 -14.91 -9.13 5.91
CA VAL A 54 -14.25 -7.82 6.01
C VAL A 54 -15.27 -6.81 6.52
N GLY A 55 -15.05 -6.29 7.74
CA GLY A 55 -15.96 -5.36 8.42
C GLY A 55 -15.64 -3.88 8.20
N THR A 56 -14.75 -3.55 7.28
CA THR A 56 -14.28 -2.17 7.02
C THR A 56 -14.99 -1.54 5.83
N PRO A 57 -15.06 -0.19 5.73
CA PRO A 57 -15.61 0.51 4.56
C PRO A 57 -15.00 0.09 3.22
N SER A 58 -13.73 -0.33 3.22
CA SER A 58 -13.04 -0.83 2.01
C SER A 58 -13.41 -2.26 1.60
N ASN A 59 -14.42 -2.90 2.21
CA ASN A 59 -14.81 -4.29 1.94
C ASN A 59 -14.97 -4.61 0.44
N TRP A 60 -15.64 -3.74 -0.31
CA TRP A 60 -15.81 -3.95 -1.74
C TRP A 60 -14.47 -3.87 -2.51
N GLN A 61 -13.59 -2.94 -2.14
CA GLN A 61 -12.29 -2.74 -2.78
C GLN A 61 -11.33 -3.92 -2.55
N VAL A 62 -11.21 -4.38 -1.31
CA VAL A 62 -10.27 -5.47 -0.94
C VAL A 62 -10.71 -6.85 -1.42
N ARG A 63 -11.94 -6.97 -1.94
CA ARG A 63 -12.48 -8.19 -2.58
C ARG A 63 -12.24 -8.24 -4.08
N GLN A 64 -11.56 -7.25 -4.65
CA GLN A 64 -11.16 -7.24 -6.05
C GLN A 64 -9.67 -7.60 -6.16
N LYS A 65 -9.24 -8.07 -7.34
CA LYS A 65 -7.81 -8.12 -7.70
C LYS A 65 -7.19 -6.73 -7.60
N ILE A 66 -5.85 -6.64 -7.51
CA ILE A 66 -5.17 -5.34 -7.62
C ILE A 66 -5.60 -4.66 -8.91
N TYR A 67 -5.98 -3.38 -8.80
CA TYR A 67 -6.41 -2.55 -9.90
C TYR A 67 -5.78 -1.16 -9.79
N LYS A 68 -5.57 -0.51 -10.93
CA LYS A 68 -4.85 0.78 -11.02
C LYS A 68 -5.77 2.00 -10.98
N THR A 69 -7.09 1.81 -11.04
CA THR A 69 -8.09 2.90 -11.18
C THR A 69 -8.15 3.88 -10.00
N SER A 70 -7.56 3.54 -8.85
CA SER A 70 -7.47 4.46 -7.69
C SER A 70 -6.17 5.25 -7.64
N LYS A 71 -5.19 4.95 -8.51
CA LYS A 71 -3.95 5.73 -8.63
C LYS A 71 -4.30 7.16 -9.03
N GLU A 72 -3.69 8.12 -8.35
CA GLU A 72 -3.86 9.56 -8.60
C GLU A 72 -5.31 10.08 -8.56
N ARG A 73 -6.25 9.34 -7.93
CA ARG A 73 -7.66 9.74 -7.88
C ARG A 73 -7.90 11.09 -7.18
N TRP A 74 -6.95 11.54 -6.37
CA TRP A 74 -6.94 12.87 -5.76
C TRP A 74 -6.93 14.01 -6.78
N ARG A 75 -6.40 13.79 -8.00
CA ARG A 75 -6.34 14.79 -9.06
C ARG A 75 -7.73 15.32 -9.46
N ASN A 76 -8.76 14.50 -9.33
CA ASN A 76 -10.17 14.93 -9.53
C ASN A 76 -10.58 16.06 -8.57
N TYR A 77 -9.87 16.20 -7.46
CA TYR A 77 -10.09 17.19 -6.41
C TYR A 77 -8.94 18.19 -6.31
N GLU A 78 -8.03 18.22 -7.28
CA GLU A 78 -6.83 19.07 -7.28
C GLU A 78 -7.15 20.54 -7.04
N LYS A 79 -8.25 21.06 -7.59
CA LYS A 79 -8.69 22.45 -7.32
C LYS A 79 -8.97 22.75 -5.83
N PHE A 80 -9.29 21.72 -5.04
CA PHE A 80 -9.59 21.85 -3.61
C PHE A 80 -8.39 21.52 -2.73
N VAL A 81 -7.60 20.50 -3.10
CA VAL A 81 -6.45 20.04 -2.30
C VAL A 81 -5.12 20.66 -2.75
N GLY A 82 -5.06 21.20 -3.96
CA GLY A 82 -3.90 21.87 -4.55
C GLY A 82 -3.30 22.96 -3.66
N PRO A 83 -4.11 23.85 -3.04
CA PRO A 83 -3.59 24.84 -2.09
C PRO A 83 -2.85 24.26 -0.88
N LEU A 84 -3.04 22.97 -0.58
CA LEU A 84 -2.38 22.27 0.53
C LEU A 84 -1.06 21.60 0.11
N LEU A 85 -0.77 21.47 -1.19
CA LEU A 85 0.45 20.81 -1.69
C LEU A 85 1.75 21.41 -1.12
N PRO A 86 1.89 22.74 -0.93
CA PRO A 86 3.10 23.31 -0.33
C PRO A 86 3.39 22.81 1.09
N LEU A 87 2.39 22.28 1.82
CA LEU A 87 2.59 21.71 3.15
C LEU A 87 3.34 20.37 3.11
N LEU A 88 3.32 19.67 1.97
CA LEU A 88 4.03 18.40 1.79
C LEU A 88 5.54 18.59 1.64
N GLU A 89 5.99 19.75 1.17
CA GLU A 89 7.42 20.07 1.00
C GLU A 89 8.12 20.39 2.34
N GLN A 90 7.36 20.61 3.40
CA GLN A 90 7.85 20.95 4.74
C GLN A 90 7.95 19.74 5.69
N ALA A 91 7.58 18.54 5.24
CA ALA A 91 7.47 17.31 6.05
C ALA A 91 8.49 16.23 5.65
#